data_AF-A0A7C6YQP0-F1
#
_entry.id   AF-A0A7C6YQP0-F1
#
_cell.length_a   1.000
_cell.length_b   1.000
_cell.length_c   1.000
_cell.angle_alpha   90.00
_cell.angle_beta   90.00
_cell.angle_gamma   90.00
#
_symmetry.space_group_name_H-M   'P 1'
#
loop_
_entity.id
_entity.type
_entity.pdbx_description
1 polymer ?
#
loop_
_entity_poly.entity_id
_entity_poly.type
_entity_poly.pdbx_seq_one_letter_code
_entity_poly.pdbx_strand_id
1 'polypeptide(L)' 'MNIKPLGDRIVIKVLENEEKTKGGIVLPDTAKEKPQKGEVLAVGSGEIIDGKKVPLEVKVGDKIIYSKYAGTEVKL' A
#
# COMPACT_ATOMS: atom_id res chain seq x y z
N MET A 1 -12.06 7.72 -10.84
CA MET A 1 -10.93 7.56 -9.89
C MET A 1 -9.64 7.79 -10.66
N ASN A 2 -8.91 8.87 -10.42
CA ASN A 2 -7.69 9.14 -11.17
C ASN A 2 -6.63 9.80 -10.28
N ILE A 3 -6.28 9.15 -9.17
CA ILE A 3 -5.05 9.48 -8.46
C ILE A 3 -3.90 8.94 -9.31
N LYS A 4 -3.05 9.85 -9.78
CA LYS A 4 -1.82 9.52 -10.50
C LYS A 4 -0.63 9.91 -9.61
N PRO A 5 0.03 8.94 -8.96
CA PRO A 5 1.24 9.23 -8.21
C PRO A 5 2.34 9.72 -9.15
N LEU A 6 3.19 10.63 -8.66
CA LEU A 6 4.33 11.19 -9.38
C LEU A 6 5.63 10.64 -8.81
N GLY A 7 6.66 10.53 -9.65
CA GLY A 7 7.97 10.03 -9.23
C GLY A 7 7.91 8.58 -8.77
N ASP A 8 8.55 8.29 -7.65
CA ASP A 8 8.66 6.99 -6.98
C ASP A 8 7.44 6.61 -6.12
N ARG A 9 6.42 7.45 -6.07
CA ARG A 9 5.24 7.22 -5.23
C ARG A 9 4.37 6.09 -5.77
N ILE A 10 3.75 5.37 -4.84
CA ILE A 10 2.81 4.27 -5.12
C ILE A 10 1.54 4.53 -4.32
N VAL A 11 0.40 4.29 -4.94
CA VAL A 11 -0.91 4.41 -4.29
C VAL A 11 -1.43 3.02 -4.06
N ILE A 12 -1.72 2.72 -2.81
CA ILE A 12 -2.21 1.43 -2.37
C ILE A 12 -3.59 1.56 -1.73
N LYS A 13 -4.40 0.53 -1.91
CA LYS A 13 -5.58 0.29 -1.09
C LYS A 13 -5.16 -0.59 0.08
N VAL A 14 -5.36 -0.10 1.28
CA VAL A 14 -5.11 -0.86 2.50
C VAL A 14 -6.04 -2.07 2.53
N LEU A 15 -5.48 -3.27 2.70
CA LEU A 15 -6.26 -4.49 2.86
C LEU A 15 -6.61 -4.65 4.34
N GLU A 16 -7.89 -4.88 4.65
CA GLU A 16 -8.32 -5.10 6.03
C GLU A 16 -7.68 -6.38 6.59
N ASN A 17 -7.31 -6.34 7.87
CA ASN A 17 -6.85 -7.52 8.58
C ASN A 17 -8.03 -8.45 8.88
N GLU A 18 -7.78 -9.76 8.93
CA GLU A 18 -8.80 -10.76 9.27
C GLU A 18 -9.43 -10.43 10.64
N GLU A 19 -10.76 -10.27 10.69
CA GLU A 19 -11.49 -9.99 11.94
C GLU A 19 -11.41 -11.16 12.95
N LYS A 20 -11.15 -12.36 12.42
CA LYS A 20 -11.03 -13.59 13.20
C LYS A 20 -9.63 -14.14 13.03
N THR A 21 -9.01 -14.48 14.15
CA THR A 21 -7.77 -15.27 14.12
C THR A 21 -8.02 -16.66 13.55
N LYS A 22 -6.97 -17.37 13.13
CA LYS A 22 -7.06 -18.75 12.63
C LYS A 22 -7.77 -19.72 13.59
N GLY A 23 -7.82 -19.40 14.89
CA GLY A 23 -8.53 -20.17 15.93
C GLY A 23 -9.99 -19.75 16.16
N GLY A 24 -10.54 -18.82 15.38
CA GLY A 24 -11.92 -18.37 15.48
C GLY A 24 -12.19 -17.27 16.51
N ILE A 25 -11.15 -16.75 17.17
CA ILE A 25 -11.28 -15.66 18.16
C ILE A 25 -11.48 -14.34 17.41
N VAL A 26 -12.57 -13.63 17.73
CA VAL A 26 -12.86 -12.28 17.22
C VAL A 26 -11.98 -11.27 17.93
N LEU A 27 -11.18 -10.53 17.18
CA LEU A 27 -10.30 -9.49 17.73
C LEU A 27 -11.10 -8.20 17.99
N PRO A 28 -11.05 -7.63 19.20
CA PRO A 28 -11.62 -6.31 19.45
C PRO A 28 -10.89 -5.26 18.61
N ASP A 29 -11.57 -4.18 18.24
CA ASP A 29 -11.03 -3.16 17.33
C ASP A 29 -9.73 -2.50 17.85
N THR A 30 -9.52 -2.49 19.17
CA THR A 30 -8.30 -1.99 19.82
C THR A 30 -7.09 -2.93 19.71
N ALA A 31 -7.32 -4.22 19.46
CA ALA A 31 -6.28 -5.23 19.27
C ALA A 31 -5.93 -5.47 17.79
N LYS A 32 -6.70 -4.88 16.87
CA LYS A 32 -6.40 -4.93 15.44
C LYS A 32 -5.16 -4.07 15.17
N GLU A 33 -4.03 -4.71 14.92
CA GLU A 33 -2.86 -4.00 14.40
C GLU A 33 -3.24 -3.31 13.09
N LYS A 34 -2.72 -2.08 12.86
CA LYS A 34 -2.91 -1.44 11.57
C LYS A 34 -2.38 -2.38 10.47
N PRO A 35 -3.17 -2.63 9.42
CA PRO A 35 -2.75 -3.47 8.32
C PRO A 35 -1.45 -2.94 7.71
N GLN A 36 -0.53 -3.86 7.47
CA GLN A 36 0.71 -3.62 6.75
C GLN A 36 0.64 -4.14 5.31
N LYS A 37 -0.52 -4.67 4.90
CA LYS A 37 -0.75 -5.20 3.56
C LYS A 37 -1.61 -4.24 2.77
N GLY A 38 -1.23 -4.02 1.51
CA GLY A 38 -1.99 -3.21 0.59
C GLY A 38 -1.96 -3.77 -0.82
N GLU A 39 -2.99 -3.45 -1.59
CA GLU A 39 -3.05 -3.72 -3.03
C GLU A 39 -2.70 -2.45 -3.81
N VAL A 40 -1.79 -2.57 -4.77
CA VAL A 40 -1.35 -1.43 -5.58
C VAL A 40 -2.44 -1.02 -6.57
N LEU A 41 -2.92 0.21 -6.45
CA LEU A 41 -3.91 0.79 -7.36
C LEU A 41 -3.28 1.64 -8.46
N ALA A 42 -2.17 2.32 -8.17
CA ALA A 42 -1.45 3.12 -9.14
C ALA A 42 0.04 3.21 -8.80
N VAL A 43 0.86 3.25 -9.85
CA VAL A 43 2.33 3.28 -9.76
C VAL A 43 2.83 4.54 -10.43
N GLY A 44 3.77 5.22 -9.78
CA GLY A 44 4.39 6.42 -10.30
C GLY A 44 5.30 6.15 -11.49
N SER A 45 5.88 7.20 -12.05
CA SER A 45 6.81 7.07 -13.16
C SER A 45 8.15 6.43 -12.77
N GLY A 46 8.45 6.28 -11.48
CA GLY A 46 9.78 5.97 -10.98
C GLY A 46 10.67 7.20 -10.85
N GLU A 47 11.87 6.98 -10.35
CA GLU A 47 12.88 8.00 -10.10
C GLU A 47 13.82 8.17 -11.30
N ILE A 48 14.43 9.34 -11.43
CA ILE A 48 15.48 9.57 -12.44
C ILE A 48 16.81 9.69 -11.69
N ILE A 49 17.68 8.72 -11.89
CA ILE A 49 19.03 8.67 -11.32
C ILE A 49 20.02 8.76 -12.48
N ASP A 50 20.93 9.74 -12.45
CA ASP A 50 21.94 9.99 -13.49
C ASP A 50 21.36 10.08 -14.92
N GLY A 51 20.19 10.73 -15.04
CA GLY A 51 19.49 10.89 -16.32
C GLY A 51 18.83 9.61 -16.85
N LYS A 52 18.89 8.50 -16.10
CA LYS A 52 18.22 7.24 -16.43
C LYS A 52 17.01 7.05 -15.54
N LYS A 53 15.91 6.64 -16.16
CA LYS A 53 14.67 6.34 -15.45
C LYS A 53 14.77 4.96 -14.80
N VAL A 54 14.69 4.93 -13.48
CA VAL A 54 14.65 3.69 -12.69
C VAL A 54 13.18 3.32 -12.48
N PRO A 55 12.69 2.23 -13.08
CA PRO A 55 11.30 1.82 -12.91
C PRO A 55 11.06 1.28 -11.50
N LEU A 56 9.83 1.44 -11.03
CA LEU A 56 9.37 0.78 -9.81
C LEU A 56 9.16 -0.71 -10.08
N GLU A 57 9.52 -1.57 -9.13
CA GLU A 57 9.41 -3.02 -9.27
C GLU A 57 7.95 -3.52 -9.18
N VAL A 58 7.07 -2.74 -8.57
CA VAL A 58 5.68 -3.09 -8.34
C VAL A 58 4.79 -2.67 -9.52
N LYS A 59 3.71 -3.44 -9.73
CA LYS A 59 2.69 -3.19 -10.75
C LYS A 59 1.32 -3.03 -10.10
N VAL A 60 0.39 -2.45 -10.87
CA VAL A 60 -1.02 -2.36 -10.45
C VAL A 60 -1.59 -3.78 -10.27
N GLY A 61 -2.26 -4.01 -9.14
CA GLY A 61 -2.80 -5.30 -8.72
C GLY A 61 -1.89 -6.10 -7.78
N ASP A 62 -0.63 -5.69 -7.60
CA ASP A 62 0.27 -6.40 -6.69
C ASP A 62 -0.16 -6.23 -5.24
N LYS A 63 -0.05 -7.31 -4.46
CA LYS A 63 -0.21 -7.27 -3.00
C LYS A 63 1.15 -7.09 -2.36
N ILE A 64 1.35 -5.96 -1.70
CA ILE A 64 2.62 -5.59 -1.09
C ILE A 64 2.50 -5.46 0.41
N ILE A 65 3.65 -5.55 1.09
CA ILE A 65 3.79 -5.13 2.48
C ILE A 65 4.40 -3.74 2.48
N TYR A 66 3.84 -2.84 3.28
CA TYR A 66 4.32 -1.47 3.44
C TYR A 66 4.50 -1.14 4.92
N SER A 67 5.36 -0.17 5.21
CA SER A 67 5.60 0.29 6.57
C SER A 67 4.34 0.96 7.13
N LYS A 68 3.86 0.46 8.28
CA LYS A 68 2.65 0.91 9.01
C LYS A 68 2.56 2.42 9.24
N TYR A 69 3.69 3.10 9.30
CA TYR A 69 3.80 4.53 9.61
C TYR A 69 4.32 5.37 8.43
N ALA A 70 4.42 4.78 7.23
CA ALA A 70 4.89 5.47 6.05
C ALA A 70 3.73 5.93 5.16
N GLY A 71 3.98 6.99 4.40
CA GLY A 71 3.06 7.53 3.41
C GLY A 71 2.07 8.56 3.97
N THR A 72 1.16 8.99 3.11
CA THR A 72 0.11 9.95 3.43
C THR A 72 -1.24 9.31 3.13
N GLU A 73 -2.13 9.30 4.11
CA GLU A 73 -3.51 8.86 3.92
C GLU A 73 -4.26 9.92 3.11
N VAL A 74 -4.80 9.51 1.96
CA VAL A 74 -5.64 10.37 1.11
C VAL A 74 -7.05 9.79 1.11
N LYS A 75 -8.02 10.58 1.55
CA LYS A 75 -9.45 10.25 1.39
C LYS A 75 -9.91 10.79 0.04
N LEU A 76 -10.51 9.92 -0.77
CA LEU A 76 -11.15 10.24 -2.06
C LEU A 76 -12.65 10.14 -1.93
#